data_AF-V4RPK0-F1
#
_entry.id   AF-V4RPK0-F1
#
_cell.length_a   1.000
_cell.length_b   1.000
_cell.length_c   1.000
_cell.angle_alpha   90.00
_cell.angle_beta   90.00
_cell.angle_gamma   90.00
#
_symmetry.space_group_name_H-M   'P 1'
#
loop_
_entity.id
_entity.type
_entity.pdbx_description
1 polymer ?
#
loop_
_entity_poly.entity_id
_entity_poly.type
_entity_poly.pdbx_seq_one_letter_code
_entity_poly.pdbx_strand_id
1 'polypeptide(L)'
;MSENEKLLRQAEGLAGFRRIMLVVIALSYVGWIVTFSLGVTGIGNLPHTLLITISLAILPVWAVSMIAFLWGMVRMTRDKKLGALIDDERTRGINHQAIQAGYWGMIVAAGICFWLSFFLDIDIRLVLAGLVGMGVAVPSLTYACLYRG
;
A
#
# COMPACT_ATOMS: atom_id res chain seq x y z
N MET A 1 -17.50 -32.90 -1.60
CA MET A 1 -17.23 -31.44 -1.59
C MET A 1 -17.87 -30.85 -2.83
N SER A 2 -18.90 -30.03 -2.66
CA SER A 2 -19.68 -29.46 -3.77
C SER A 2 -18.83 -28.44 -4.55
N GLU A 3 -19.20 -28.17 -5.82
CA GLU A 3 -18.54 -27.15 -6.65
C GLU A 3 -18.59 -25.76 -5.98
N ASN A 4 -19.68 -25.46 -5.27
CA ASN A 4 -19.85 -24.21 -4.52
C ASN A 4 -18.89 -24.10 -3.32
N GLU A 5 -18.64 -25.19 -2.58
CA GLU A 5 -17.66 -25.20 -1.48
C GLU A 5 -16.23 -24.93 -1.97
N LYS A 6 -15.88 -25.45 -3.17
CA LYS A 6 -14.58 -25.17 -3.80
C LYS A 6 -14.44 -23.70 -4.15
N LEU A 7 -15.47 -23.09 -4.73
CA LEU A 7 -15.47 -21.68 -5.14
C LEU A 7 -15.39 -20.73 -3.94
N LEU A 8 -16.16 -21.00 -2.86
CA LEU A 8 -16.11 -20.21 -1.63
C LEU A 8 -14.71 -20.24 -0.99
N ARG A 9 -14.12 -21.43 -0.88
CA ARG A 9 -12.77 -21.56 -0.30
C ARG A 9 -11.68 -20.88 -1.15
N GLN A 10 -11.84 -20.88 -2.47
CA GLN A 10 -10.94 -20.13 -3.37
C GLN A 10 -11.13 -18.62 -3.22
N ALA A 11 -12.38 -18.15 -3.07
CA ALA A 11 -12.68 -16.74 -2.88
C ALA A 11 -12.11 -16.20 -1.56
N GLU A 12 -12.30 -16.92 -0.45
CA GLU A 12 -11.71 -16.59 0.85
C GLU A 12 -10.16 -16.56 0.79
N GLY A 13 -9.56 -17.55 0.12
CA GLY A 13 -8.10 -17.60 -0.05
C GLY A 13 -7.55 -16.40 -0.83
N LEU A 14 -8.22 -15.99 -1.91
CA LEU A 14 -7.84 -14.84 -2.71
C LEU A 14 -8.05 -13.51 -1.97
N ALA A 15 -9.13 -13.41 -1.21
CA ALA A 15 -9.39 -12.28 -0.35
C ALA A 15 -8.32 -12.10 0.74
N GLY A 16 -7.99 -13.19 1.44
CA GLY A 16 -6.90 -13.20 2.43
C GLY A 16 -5.55 -12.87 1.80
N PHE A 17 -5.26 -13.42 0.62
CA PHE A 17 -4.07 -13.09 -0.17
C PHE A 17 -4.01 -11.59 -0.50
N ARG A 18 -5.09 -11.01 -1.02
CA ARG A 18 -5.17 -9.57 -1.34
C ARG A 18 -4.89 -8.70 -0.12
N ARG A 19 -5.47 -9.04 1.03
CA ARG A 19 -5.22 -8.35 2.30
C ARG A 19 -3.73 -8.36 2.67
N ILE A 20 -3.11 -9.54 2.67
CA ILE A 20 -1.70 -9.69 3.04
C ILE A 20 -0.80 -8.94 2.06
N MET A 21 -1.06 -9.06 0.76
CA MET A 21 -0.29 -8.35 -0.27
C MET A 21 -0.37 -6.83 -0.11
N LEU A 22 -1.54 -6.26 0.20
CA LEU A 22 -1.68 -4.82 0.44
C LEU A 22 -0.89 -4.35 1.66
N VAL A 23 -0.83 -5.14 2.74
CA VAL A 23 0.02 -4.83 3.89
C VAL A 23 1.50 -4.88 3.51
N VAL A 24 1.93 -5.93 2.81
CA VAL A 24 3.33 -6.06 2.36
C VAL A 24 3.72 -4.91 1.43
N ILE A 25 2.86 -4.55 0.48
CA ILE A 25 3.07 -3.42 -0.43
C ILE A 25 3.19 -2.11 0.36
N ALA A 26 2.29 -1.85 1.31
CA ALA A 26 2.34 -0.65 2.13
C ALA A 26 3.65 -0.53 2.91
N LEU A 27 4.02 -1.58 3.64
CA LEU A 27 5.22 -1.57 4.51
C LEU A 27 6.51 -1.51 3.68
N SER A 28 6.60 -2.31 2.62
CA SER A 28 7.77 -2.30 1.75
C SER A 28 7.91 -0.99 0.98
N TYR A 29 6.81 -0.40 0.49
CA TYR A 29 6.87 0.88 -0.20
C TYR A 29 7.33 2.00 0.73
N VAL A 30 6.74 2.10 1.93
CA VAL A 30 7.13 3.11 2.93
C VAL A 30 8.59 2.92 3.34
N GLY A 31 9.02 1.68 3.62
CA GLY A 31 10.40 1.38 3.95
C GLY A 31 11.37 1.79 2.83
N TRP A 32 11.02 1.51 1.58
CA TRP A 32 11.83 1.88 0.42
C TRP A 32 11.90 3.40 0.22
N ILE A 33 10.76 4.09 0.17
CA ILE A 33 10.72 5.53 -0.13
C ILE A 33 11.35 6.36 1.00
N VAL A 34 11.18 5.96 2.26
CA VAL A 34 11.80 6.65 3.41
C VAL A 34 13.31 6.48 3.37
N THR A 35 13.80 5.25 3.19
CA THR A 35 15.26 4.99 3.16
C THR A 35 15.94 5.65 1.97
N PHE A 36 15.28 5.65 0.80
CA PHE A 36 15.74 6.36 -0.38
C PHE A 36 15.81 7.88 -0.14
N SER A 37 14.75 8.48 0.38
CA SER A 37 14.70 9.93 0.59
C SER A 37 15.63 10.42 1.68
N LEU A 38 15.81 9.66 2.78
CA LEU A 38 16.85 9.95 3.76
C LEU A 38 18.24 9.87 3.13
N GLY A 39 18.48 8.91 2.24
CA GLY A 39 19.76 8.76 1.55
C GLY A 39 20.09 9.93 0.62
N VAL A 40 19.07 10.49 -0.04
CA VAL A 40 19.20 11.63 -0.96
C VAL A 40 19.33 12.96 -0.21
N THR A 41 18.61 13.13 0.90
CA THR A 41 18.58 14.40 1.66
C THR A 41 19.67 14.50 2.71
N GLY A 42 20.26 13.37 3.13
CA GLY A 42 21.29 13.35 4.17
C GLY A 42 20.76 13.61 5.58
N ILE A 43 19.44 13.62 5.77
CA ILE A 43 18.83 13.84 7.09
C ILE A 43 19.13 12.67 8.02
N GLY A 44 19.53 12.99 9.26
CA GLY A 44 19.73 12.01 10.33
C GLY A 44 21.14 11.45 10.47
N ASN A 45 22.12 11.98 9.72
CA ASN A 45 23.54 11.55 9.77
C ASN A 45 23.75 10.04 9.62
N LEU A 46 22.80 9.34 8.97
CA LEU A 46 22.90 7.92 8.72
C LEU A 46 23.90 7.65 7.58
N PRO A 47 24.71 6.58 7.65
CA PRO A 47 25.61 6.23 6.57
C PRO A 47 24.87 6.03 5.26
N HIS A 48 25.28 6.75 4.21
CA HIS A 48 24.65 6.66 2.89
C HIS A 48 24.68 5.24 2.32
N THR A 49 25.78 4.51 2.55
CA THR A 49 25.92 3.10 2.18
C THR A 49 24.87 2.21 2.85
N LEU A 50 24.60 2.42 4.14
CA LEU A 50 23.57 1.68 4.88
C LEU A 50 22.17 1.91 4.29
N LEU A 51 21.83 3.18 4.04
CA LEU A 51 20.52 3.54 3.48
C LEU A 51 20.31 2.98 2.07
N ILE A 52 21.35 3.00 1.22
CA ILE A 52 21.32 2.35 -0.10
C ILE A 52 21.12 0.85 0.05
N THR A 53 21.87 0.17 0.92
CA THR A 53 21.75 -1.28 1.10
C THR A 53 20.33 -1.66 1.53
N ILE A 54 19.74 -0.94 2.49
CA ILE A 54 18.37 -1.18 2.93
C ILE A 54 17.39 -0.92 1.78
N SER A 55 17.53 0.20 1.07
CA SER A 55 16.64 0.55 -0.05
C SER A 55 16.69 -0.52 -1.16
N LEU A 56 17.88 -0.99 -1.52
CA LEU A 56 18.08 -2.07 -2.50
C LEU A 56 17.54 -3.42 -2.03
N ALA A 57 17.53 -3.70 -0.72
CA ALA A 57 16.95 -4.93 -0.18
C ALA A 57 15.41 -4.89 -0.15
N ILE A 58 14.81 -3.73 0.11
CA ILE A 58 13.35 -3.57 0.21
C ILE A 58 12.71 -3.48 -1.19
N LEU A 59 13.38 -2.84 -2.16
CA LEU A 59 12.83 -2.63 -3.50
C LEU A 59 12.34 -3.93 -4.18
N PRO A 60 13.09 -5.05 -4.18
CA PRO A 60 12.62 -6.32 -4.72
C PRO A 60 11.38 -6.86 -4.00
N VAL A 61 11.28 -6.70 -2.68
CA VAL A 61 10.12 -7.14 -1.90
C VAL A 61 8.88 -6.38 -2.33
N TRP A 62 9.00 -5.07 -2.51
CA TRP A 62 7.92 -4.23 -3.02
C TRP A 62 7.56 -4.60 -4.47
N ALA A 63 8.54 -4.72 -5.36
CA ALA A 63 8.30 -5.02 -6.77
C ALA A 63 7.62 -6.38 -6.97
N VAL A 64 8.12 -7.43 -6.31
CA VAL A 64 7.55 -8.78 -6.39
C VAL A 64 6.14 -8.83 -5.80
N SER A 65 5.90 -8.19 -4.65
CA SER A 65 4.56 -8.16 -4.05
C SER A 65 3.55 -7.39 -4.91
N MET A 66 3.97 -6.29 -5.54
CA MET A 66 3.14 -5.54 -6.49
C MET A 66 2.79 -6.38 -7.72
N ILE A 67 3.78 -7.07 -8.31
CA ILE A 67 3.55 -7.97 -9.45
C ILE A 67 2.58 -9.11 -9.06
N ALA A 68 2.79 -9.73 -7.90
CA ALA A 68 1.92 -10.80 -7.41
C ALA A 68 0.48 -10.31 -7.17
N PHE A 69 0.32 -9.11 -6.63
CA PHE A 69 -0.98 -8.47 -6.43
C PHE A 69 -1.70 -8.20 -7.76
N LEU A 70 -1.01 -7.59 -8.72
CA LEU A 70 -1.57 -7.29 -10.05
C LEU A 70 -1.93 -8.58 -10.80
N TRP A 71 -1.08 -9.60 -10.72
CA TRP A 71 -1.36 -10.91 -11.31
C TRP A 71 -2.59 -11.57 -10.68
N GLY A 72 -2.76 -11.45 -9.36
CA GLY A 72 -3.96 -11.86 -8.64
C GLY A 72 -5.22 -11.15 -9.17
N MET A 73 -5.16 -9.83 -9.35
CA MET A 73 -6.26 -9.04 -9.91
C MET A 73 -6.62 -9.47 -11.34
N VAL A 74 -5.62 -9.69 -12.21
CA VAL A 74 -5.85 -10.16 -13.59
C VAL A 74 -6.48 -11.55 -13.62
N ARG A 75 -6.12 -12.42 -12.67
CA ARG A 75 -6.73 -13.74 -12.55
C ARG A 75 -8.21 -13.64 -12.15
N MET A 76 -8.54 -12.74 -11.22
CA MET A 76 -9.92 -12.52 -10.77
C MET A 76 -10.82 -11.94 -11.87
N THR A 77 -10.30 -11.03 -12.69
CA THR A 77 -11.09 -10.46 -13.80
C THR A 77 -11.37 -11.46 -14.91
N ARG A 78 -10.55 -12.51 -15.05
CA ARG A 78 -10.78 -13.60 -16.01
C ARG A 78 -11.87 -14.58 -15.55
N ASP A 79 -12.01 -14.82 -14.25
CA ASP A 79 -13.04 -15.72 -13.70
C ASP A 79 -14.23 -14.92 -13.16
N LYS A 80 -15.22 -14.68 -14.03
CA LYS A 80 -16.40 -13.87 -13.69
C LYS A 80 -17.19 -14.40 -12.49
N LYS A 81 -17.20 -15.73 -12.25
CA LYS A 81 -17.92 -16.33 -11.11
C LYS A 81 -17.20 -16.03 -9.80
N LEU A 82 -15.87 -16.14 -9.82
CA LEU A 82 -15.02 -15.84 -8.67
C LEU A 82 -14.97 -14.33 -8.37
N GLY A 83 -14.91 -13.51 -9.41
CA GLY A 83 -14.97 -12.05 -9.29
C GLY A 83 -16.28 -11.57 -8.67
N ALA A 84 -17.42 -12.13 -9.11
CA ALA A 84 -18.73 -11.77 -8.55
C ALA A 84 -18.88 -12.11 -7.06
N LEU A 85 -18.24 -13.20 -6.59
CA LEU A 85 -18.24 -13.59 -5.18
C LEU A 85 -17.37 -12.66 -4.31
N ILE A 86 -16.32 -12.08 -4.88
CA ILE A 86 -15.36 -11.25 -4.14
C ILE A 86 -15.72 -9.76 -4.22
N ASP A 87 -16.27 -9.29 -5.35
CA ASP A 87 -16.72 -7.91 -5.57
C ASP A 87 -18.18 -7.67 -5.17
N ASP A 88 -18.60 -8.31 -4.08
CA ASP A 88 -19.83 -7.99 -3.34
C ASP A 88 -19.88 -6.48 -3.00
N GLU A 89 -21.08 -5.93 -2.86
CA GLU A 89 -21.35 -4.60 -2.27
C GLU A 89 -20.50 -4.32 -1.02
N ARG A 90 -20.25 -5.33 -0.19
CA ARG A 90 -19.35 -5.22 0.98
C ARG A 90 -17.92 -4.83 0.60
N THR A 91 -17.33 -5.46 -0.40
CA THR A 91 -15.96 -5.16 -0.85
C THR A 91 -15.89 -3.81 -1.55
N ARG A 92 -16.94 -3.42 -2.28
CA ARG A 92 -17.06 -2.07 -2.86
C ARG A 92 -17.11 -0.99 -1.77
N GLY A 93 -17.88 -1.22 -0.71
CA GLY A 93 -17.93 -0.31 0.45
C GLY A 93 -16.57 -0.15 1.12
N ILE A 94 -15.84 -1.26 1.33
CA ILE A 94 -14.49 -1.23 1.91
C ILE A 94 -13.51 -0.48 1.01
N ASN A 95 -13.53 -0.73 -0.31
CA ASN A 95 -12.69 -0.01 -1.27
C ASN A 95 -12.95 1.50 -1.22
N HIS A 96 -14.22 1.91 -1.21
CA HIS A 96 -14.60 3.31 -1.13
C HIS A 96 -14.08 3.96 0.16
N GLN A 97 -14.26 3.33 1.31
CA GLN A 97 -13.73 3.81 2.59
C GLN A 97 -12.20 3.89 2.59
N ALA A 98 -11.52 2.90 2.02
CA ALA A 98 -10.06 2.89 1.91
C ALA A 98 -9.54 4.05 1.05
N ILE A 99 -10.19 4.32 -0.10
CA ILE A 99 -9.85 5.46 -0.96
C ILE A 99 -10.10 6.79 -0.24
N GLN A 100 -11.24 6.93 0.45
CA GLN A 100 -11.54 8.13 1.23
C GLN A 100 -10.52 8.35 2.35
N ALA A 101 -10.13 7.30 3.07
CA ALA A 101 -9.09 7.38 4.09
C ALA A 101 -7.74 7.82 3.48
N GLY A 102 -7.37 7.27 2.32
CA GLY A 102 -6.18 7.69 1.58
C GLY A 102 -6.22 9.16 1.18
N TYR A 103 -7.36 9.61 0.62
CA TYR A 103 -7.58 11.00 0.24
C TYR A 103 -7.44 11.96 1.43
N TRP A 104 -8.17 11.70 2.53
CA TRP A 104 -8.11 12.53 3.73
C TRP A 104 -6.74 12.47 4.39
N GLY A 105 -6.11 11.30 4.43
CA GLY A 105 -4.75 11.12 4.95
C GLY A 105 -3.73 11.96 4.19
N MET A 106 -3.81 12.00 2.86
CA MET A 106 -2.93 12.85 2.04
C MET A 106 -3.21 14.34 2.24
N ILE A 107 -4.48 14.76 2.35
CA ILE A 107 -4.82 16.17 2.62
C ILE A 107 -4.27 16.62 3.96
N VAL A 108 -4.47 15.82 5.01
CA VAL A 108 -3.96 16.13 6.34
C VAL A 108 -2.43 16.18 6.33
N ALA A 109 -1.76 15.21 5.69
CA ALA A 109 -0.31 15.21 5.54
C ALA A 109 0.20 16.46 4.80
N ALA A 110 -0.43 16.82 3.69
CA ALA A 110 -0.08 18.01 2.92
C ALA A 110 -0.31 19.30 3.74
N GLY A 111 -1.42 19.38 4.47
CA GLY A 111 -1.72 20.49 5.38
C GLY A 111 -0.68 20.63 6.49
N ILE A 112 -0.23 19.52 7.07
CA ILE A 112 0.85 19.50 8.08
C ILE A 112 2.17 19.97 7.45
N CYS A 113 2.55 19.46 6.28
CA CYS A 113 3.77 19.90 5.59
C CYS A 113 3.74 21.40 5.26
N PHE A 114 2.60 21.90 4.77
CA PHE A 114 2.40 23.31 4.51
C PHE A 114 2.51 24.14 5.80
N TRP A 115 1.85 23.73 6.87
CA TRP A 115 1.92 24.43 8.16
C TRP A 115 3.36 24.44 8.72
N LEU A 116 4.07 23.32 8.64
CA LEU A 116 5.46 23.22 9.11
C LEU A 116 6.43 24.07 8.27
N SER A 117 6.15 24.31 6.98
CA SER A 117 7.00 25.14 6.12
C SER A 117 7.11 26.61 6.55
N PHE A 118 6.23 27.08 7.44
CA PHE A 118 6.35 28.41 8.04
C PHE A 118 7.41 28.48 9.15
N PHE A 119 7.78 27.33 9.72
CA PHE A 119 8.68 27.24 10.87
C PHE A 119 10.00 26.53 10.55
N LEU A 120 10.00 25.67 9.53
CA LEU A 120 11.13 24.82 9.17
C LEU A 120 11.41 24.92 7.67
N ASP A 121 12.69 24.88 7.30
CA ASP A 121 13.08 24.67 5.90
C ASP A 121 12.94 23.17 5.58
N ILE A 122 11.90 22.82 4.82
CA ILE A 122 11.56 21.44 4.52
C ILE A 122 12.00 21.10 3.09
N ASP A 123 12.85 20.09 2.96
CA ASP A 123 13.22 19.58 1.65
C ASP A 123 11.98 19.02 0.92
N ILE A 124 11.66 19.58 -0.24
CA ILE A 124 10.53 19.17 -1.07
C ILE A 124 10.57 17.68 -1.43
N ARG A 125 11.77 17.07 -1.52
CA ARG A 125 11.94 15.65 -1.82
C ARG A 125 11.40 14.78 -0.70
N LEU A 126 11.52 15.22 0.56
CA LEU A 126 10.92 14.51 1.71
C LEU A 126 9.42 14.68 1.76
N VAL A 127 8.92 15.88 1.45
CA VAL A 127 7.47 16.13 1.36
C VAL A 127 6.85 15.22 0.30
N LEU A 128 7.42 15.19 -0.90
CA LEU A 128 6.95 14.34 -1.99
C LEU A 128 6.99 12.86 -1.60
N ALA A 129 8.10 12.40 -1.03
CA ALA A 129 8.23 11.03 -0.57
C ALA A 129 7.20 10.65 0.51
N GLY A 130 6.97 11.55 1.47
CA GLY A 130 5.95 11.39 2.51
C GLY A 130 4.55 11.32 1.93
N LEU A 131 4.19 12.24 1.03
CA LEU A 131 2.87 12.27 0.40
C LEU A 131 2.60 11.04 -0.46
N VAL A 132 3.56 10.63 -1.30
CA VAL A 132 3.39 9.43 -2.13
C VAL A 132 3.38 8.18 -1.25
N GLY A 133 4.23 8.11 -0.22
CA GLY A 133 4.22 7.04 0.79
C GLY A 133 2.86 6.89 1.46
N MET A 134 2.27 8.00 1.90
CA MET A 134 0.93 8.03 2.50
C MET A 134 -0.16 7.61 1.51
N GLY A 135 -0.07 8.07 0.25
CA GLY A 135 -1.01 7.71 -0.82
C GLY A 135 -1.04 6.21 -1.13
N VAL A 136 0.07 5.49 -0.90
CA VAL A 136 0.12 4.03 -1.03
C VAL A 136 -0.27 3.34 0.28
N ALA A 137 0.31 3.76 1.41
CA ALA A 137 0.20 3.05 2.67
C ALA A 137 -1.19 3.17 3.31
N VAL A 138 -1.75 4.39 3.37
CA VAL A 138 -3.03 4.64 4.05
C VAL A 138 -4.18 3.84 3.43
N PRO A 139 -4.45 3.91 2.11
CA PRO A 139 -5.55 3.12 1.54
C PRO A 139 -5.29 1.62 1.63
N SER A 140 -4.05 1.17 1.44
CA SER A 140 -3.69 -0.25 1.50
C SER A 140 -3.89 -0.84 2.90
N LEU A 141 -3.42 -0.14 3.93
CA LEU A 141 -3.59 -0.55 5.33
C LEU A 141 -5.05 -0.41 5.77
N THR A 142 -5.75 0.64 5.36
CA THR A 142 -7.17 0.83 5.68
C THR A 142 -7.99 -0.32 5.10
N TYR A 143 -7.78 -0.68 3.83
CA TYR A 143 -8.41 -1.84 3.22
C TYR A 143 -8.11 -3.11 4.03
N ALA A 144 -6.83 -3.34 4.37
CA ALA A 144 -6.42 -4.53 5.10
C ALA A 144 -6.98 -4.62 6.52
N CYS A 145 -7.23 -3.49 7.18
CA CYS A 145 -7.85 -3.43 8.51
C CYS A 145 -9.36 -3.62 8.46
N LEU A 146 -10.03 -3.03 7.48
CA LEU A 146 -11.49 -3.12 7.31
C LEU A 146 -11.93 -4.47 6.76
N TYR A 147 -11.07 -5.14 5.99
CA TYR A 147 -11.34 -6.47 5.49
C TYR A 147 -11.31 -7.51 6.62
N ARG A 148 -12.49 -7.85 7.13
CA ARG A 148 -12.73 -9.00 8.02
C ARG A 148 -13.17 -10.19 7.17
N GLY A 149 -12.25 -11.14 6.98
CA GLY A 149 -12.54 -12.46 6.40
C GLY A 149 -13.56 -13.21 7.23
#